data_AF-T1C725-F1
#
_entry.id   AF-T1C725-F1
#
_cell.length_a   1.000
_cell.length_b   1.000
_cell.length_c   1.000
_cell.angle_alpha   90.00
_cell.angle_beta   90.00
_cell.angle_gamma   90.00
#
_symmetry.space_group_name_H-M   'P 1'
#
loop_
_entity.id
_entity.type
_entity.pdbx_description
1 polymer ?
#
loop_
_entity_poly.entity_id
_entity_poly.type
_entity_poly.pdbx_seq_one_letter_code
_entity_poly.pdbx_strand_id
1 'polypeptide(L)'
;MTLSGRIRVPVIWGEYQKRVLEDRPVRGQADLIWRDGKFYLAVIVGVPDGSPYEPQGALGVDLGVVNIATDSDGTTYSSEPVDKVRGKADRLKGRLQRAGTRSARRHLQRAARREA
;
A
#
# COMPACT_ATOMS: atom_id res chain seq x y z
N MET A 1 -20.94 -17.68 7.51
CA MET A 1 -21.43 -19.04 7.16
C MET A 1 -22.49 -18.89 6.09
N THR A 2 -22.47 -19.67 5.01
CA THR A 2 -23.66 -19.73 4.14
C THR A 2 -24.72 -20.60 4.82
N LEU A 3 -25.99 -20.35 4.53
CA LEU A 3 -27.10 -21.11 5.11
C LEU A 3 -27.09 -22.58 4.66
N SER A 4 -26.44 -22.90 3.55
CA SER A 4 -26.37 -24.24 2.96
C SER A 4 -25.04 -24.97 3.23
N GLY A 5 -24.18 -24.42 4.09
CA GLY A 5 -22.90 -25.02 4.45
C GLY A 5 -21.68 -24.35 3.81
N ARG A 6 -20.63 -25.13 3.53
CA ARG A 6 -19.37 -24.62 2.96
C ARG A 6 -19.49 -24.55 1.43
N ILE A 7 -19.02 -23.45 0.85
CA ILE A 7 -18.96 -23.27 -0.60
C ILE A 7 -17.51 -23.12 -1.06
N ARG A 8 -17.20 -23.55 -2.28
CA ARG A 8 -15.92 -23.28 -2.93
C ARG A 8 -16.06 -22.00 -3.74
N VAL A 9 -15.22 -21.01 -3.43
CA VAL A 9 -15.20 -19.73 -4.13
C VAL A 9 -13.86 -19.61 -4.86
N PRO A 10 -13.85 -19.36 -6.18
CA PRO A 10 -12.60 -19.12 -6.89
C PRO A 10 -11.98 -17.81 -6.41
N VAL A 11 -10.68 -17.83 -6.12
CA VAL A 11 -9.91 -16.63 -5.80
C VAL A 11 -9.24 -16.12 -7.06
N ILE A 12 -9.36 -14.82 -7.32
CA ILE A 12 -8.69 -14.17 -8.45
C ILE A 12 -7.36 -13.64 -7.96
N TRP A 13 -6.27 -14.24 -8.46
CA TRP A 13 -4.90 -13.82 -8.16
C TRP A 13 -4.36 -12.94 -9.29
N GLY A 14 -3.75 -11.81 -8.93
CA GLY A 14 -2.92 -11.05 -9.86
C GLY A 14 -1.56 -11.72 -10.07
N GLU A 15 -0.82 -11.27 -11.08
CA GLU A 15 0.48 -11.86 -11.46
C GLU A 15 1.50 -11.84 -10.30
N TYR A 16 1.54 -10.75 -9.53
CA TYR A 16 2.40 -10.66 -8.35
C TYR A 16 2.04 -11.73 -7.32
N GLN A 17 0.74 -11.88 -7.00
CA GLN A 17 0.30 -12.87 -6.01
C GLN A 17 0.58 -14.30 -6.47
N LYS A 18 0.37 -14.60 -7.76
CA LYS A 18 0.71 -15.91 -8.34
C LYS A 18 2.19 -16.22 -8.12
N ARG A 19 3.09 -15.31 -8.52
CA ARG A 19 4.54 -15.46 -8.32
C ARG A 19 4.94 -15.64 -6.87
N VAL A 20 4.31 -14.90 -5.95
CA VAL A 20 4.59 -15.03 -4.52
C VAL A 20 4.14 -16.40 -4.01
N LEU A 21 3.02 -16.93 -4.51
CA LEU A 21 2.41 -18.18 -4.04
C LEU A 21 2.93 -19.44 -4.75
N GLU A 22 3.59 -19.31 -5.91
CA GLU A 22 4.13 -20.44 -6.68
C GLU A 22 5.03 -21.34 -5.84
N ASP A 23 5.96 -20.75 -5.09
CA ASP A 23 6.95 -21.49 -4.29
C ASP A 23 6.78 -21.30 -2.78
N ARG A 24 5.73 -20.60 -2.34
CA ARG A 24 5.55 -20.23 -0.92
C ARG A 24 4.23 -20.75 -0.40
N PRO A 25 4.25 -21.73 0.53
CA PRO A 25 3.01 -22.19 1.12
C PRO A 25 2.36 -21.07 1.94
N VAL A 26 1.05 -20.91 1.76
CA VAL A 26 0.21 -20.16 2.70
C VAL A 26 0.29 -20.88 4.04
N ARG A 27 0.77 -20.19 5.08
CA ARG A 27 0.96 -20.75 6.41
C ARG A 27 0.42 -19.78 7.45
N GLY A 28 -0.40 -20.29 8.35
CA GLY A 28 -0.98 -19.51 9.44
C GLY A 28 -2.37 -18.98 9.12
N GLN A 29 -2.63 -17.74 9.51
CA GLN A 29 -3.95 -17.13 9.44
C GLN A 29 -4.31 -16.70 8.01
N ALA A 30 -5.60 -16.81 7.70
CA ALA A 30 -6.20 -16.23 6.51
C ALA A 30 -7.44 -15.45 6.93
N ASP A 31 -7.49 -14.17 6.58
CA ASP A 31 -8.61 -13.28 6.87
C ASP A 31 -9.41 -13.01 5.61
N LEU A 32 -10.73 -13.13 5.73
CA LEU A 32 -11.67 -12.73 4.69
C LEU A 32 -12.20 -11.34 5.00
N ILE A 33 -11.81 -10.37 4.19
CA ILE A 33 -12.13 -8.95 4.38
C ILE A 33 -13.21 -8.56 3.38
N TRP A 34 -14.31 -7.98 3.86
CA TRP A 34 -15.33 -7.37 3.00
C TRP A 34 -15.12 -5.86 2.95
N ARG A 35 -14.81 -5.31 1.77
CA ARG A 35 -14.58 -3.88 1.57
C ARG A 35 -15.09 -3.45 0.19
N ASP A 36 -15.82 -2.32 0.15
CA ASP A 36 -16.31 -1.69 -1.09
C ASP A 36 -17.02 -2.66 -2.05
N GLY A 37 -17.84 -3.57 -1.52
CA GLY A 37 -18.62 -4.52 -2.33
C GLY A 37 -17.81 -5.72 -2.83
N LYS A 38 -16.60 -5.94 -2.32
CA LYS A 38 -15.71 -7.03 -2.73
C LYS A 38 -15.16 -7.78 -1.52
N PHE A 39 -14.98 -9.09 -1.70
CA PHE A 39 -14.23 -9.93 -0.78
C PHE A 39 -12.75 -9.92 -1.17
N TYR A 40 -11.89 -9.78 -0.17
CA TYR A 40 -10.45 -9.89 -0.26
C TYR A 40 -9.99 -10.99 0.68
N LEU A 41 -9.03 -11.80 0.23
CA LEU A 41 -8.41 -12.83 1.04
C LEU A 41 -7.00 -12.37 1.40
N ALA A 42 -6.77 -12.04 2.66
CA ALA A 42 -5.45 -11.72 3.20
C ALA A 42 -4.87 -13.01 3.77
N VAL A 43 -3.77 -13.49 3.19
CA VAL A 43 -3.11 -14.73 3.59
C VAL A 43 -1.69 -14.45 4.08
N ILE A 44 -1.28 -15.14 5.14
CA ILE A 44 0.12 -15.17 5.55
C ILE A 44 0.85 -16.20 4.69
N VAL A 45 1.95 -15.78 4.08
CA VAL A 45 2.80 -16.64 3.25
C VAL A 45 4.15 -16.85 3.92
N GLY A 46 4.63 -18.08 3.94
CA GLY A 46 5.98 -18.38 4.43
C GLY A 46 7.02 -17.85 3.45
N VAL A 47 7.91 -16.98 3.91
CA VAL A 47 9.11 -16.61 3.15
C VAL A 47 10.26 -17.39 3.76
N PRO A 48 11.00 -18.21 3.00
CA PRO A 48 12.15 -18.93 3.53
C PRO A 48 13.19 -17.92 4.01
N ASP A 49 13.86 -18.24 5.12
CA ASP A 49 15.01 -17.48 5.58
C ASP A 49 16.08 -17.49 4.48
N GLY A 50 16.65 -16.31 4.21
CA GLY A 50 17.78 -16.22 3.30
C GLY A 50 18.99 -16.96 3.87
N SER A 51 19.87 -17.43 3.00
CA SER A 51 21.18 -17.91 3.45
C SER A 51 21.92 -16.79 4.18
N PRO A 52 22.67 -17.10 5.26
CA PRO A 52 23.59 -16.13 5.85
C PRO A 52 24.48 -15.55 4.75
N TYR A 53 24.60 -14.23 4.73
CA TYR A 53 25.48 -13.54 3.79
C TYR A 53 26.49 -12.71 4.58
N GLU A 54 27.72 -12.65 4.07
CA GLU A 54 28.76 -11.76 4.59
C GLU A 54 28.56 -10.36 3.98
N PRO A 55 28.30 -9.32 4.80
CA PRO A 55 28.17 -7.96 4.29
C PRO A 55 29.50 -7.48 3.68
N GLN A 56 29.46 -7.02 2.43
CA GLN A 56 30.65 -6.47 1.75
C GLN A 56 30.89 -4.98 2.06
N GLY A 57 29.97 -4.34 2.79
CA GLY A 57 30.02 -2.93 3.13
C GLY A 57 28.74 -2.49 3.84
N ALA A 58 28.68 -1.20 4.17
CA ALA A 58 27.51 -0.56 4.74
C ALA A 58 27.19 0.71 3.95
N LEU A 59 25.89 0.96 3.72
CA LEU A 59 25.40 2.23 3.19
C LEU A 59 24.79 3.02 4.35
N GLY A 60 25.42 4.14 4.69
CA GLY A 60 24.86 5.08 5.67
C GLY A 60 23.71 5.85 5.03
N VAL A 61 22.57 5.96 5.71
CA VAL A 61 21.42 6.74 5.23
C VAL A 61 20.95 7.66 6.34
N ASP A 62 20.96 8.97 6.08
CA ASP A 62 20.34 9.98 6.93
C ASP A 62 18.96 10.35 6.38
N LEU A 63 17.96 10.46 7.27
CA LEU A 63 16.58 10.74 6.90
C LEU A 63 16.17 12.12 7.43
N GLY A 64 15.64 12.97 6.55
CA GLY A 64 15.23 14.32 6.89
C GLY A 64 13.90 14.73 6.27
N VAL A 65 13.50 15.99 6.54
CA VAL A 65 12.25 16.56 6.00
C VAL A 65 12.44 17.09 4.58
N VAL A 66 13.53 17.84 4.33
CA VAL A 66 13.83 18.42 3.01
C VAL A 66 14.46 17.37 2.08
N ASN A 67 15.37 16.56 2.62
CA ASN A 67 15.96 15.41 1.94
C ASN A 67 15.42 14.17 2.65
N ILE A 68 14.54 13.43 1.99
CA ILE A 68 13.90 12.25 2.56
C ILE A 68 14.94 11.17 2.86
N ALA A 69 15.99 11.10 2.03
CA ALA A 69 17.16 10.29 2.30
C ALA A 69 18.40 10.96 1.70
N THR A 70 19.52 10.91 2.41
CA THR A 70 20.85 11.17 1.86
C THR A 70 21.74 9.99 2.22
N ASP A 71 22.37 9.39 1.22
CA ASP A 71 23.26 8.26 1.44
C ASP A 71 24.73 8.66 1.48
N SER A 72 25.55 7.79 2.08
CA SER A 72 27.00 7.98 2.19
C SER A 72 27.74 7.92 0.84
N ASP A 73 27.06 7.48 -0.23
CA ASP A 73 27.60 7.48 -1.59
C ASP A 73 27.40 8.85 -2.28
N GLY A 74 26.75 9.80 -1.60
CA GLY A 74 26.57 11.17 -2.04
C GLY A 74 25.25 11.41 -2.78
N THR A 75 24.37 10.41 -2.88
CA THR A 75 23.05 10.57 -3.47
C THR A 75 22.10 11.22 -2.48
N THR A 76 21.36 12.22 -2.94
CA THR A 76 20.33 12.88 -2.15
C THR A 76 18.97 12.74 -2.82
N TYR A 77 18.00 12.28 -2.04
CA TYR A 77 16.61 12.08 -2.43
C TYR A 77 15.77 13.21 -1.83
N SER A 78 15.46 14.21 -2.65
CA SER A 78 14.67 15.38 -2.25
C SER A 78 13.20 15.05 -1.97
N SER A 79 12.60 15.77 -1.02
CA SER A 79 11.16 15.72 -0.72
C SER A 79 10.29 16.46 -1.72
N GLU A 80 10.87 17.30 -2.58
CA GLU A 80 10.12 18.20 -3.48
C GLU A 80 9.03 17.49 -4.30
N PRO A 81 9.27 16.31 -4.92
CA PRO A 81 8.23 15.62 -5.68
C PRO A 81 7.04 15.20 -4.81
N VAL A 82 7.32 14.75 -3.58
CA VAL A 82 6.31 14.33 -2.59
C VAL A 82 5.52 15.55 -2.12
N ASP A 83 6.20 16.62 -1.76
CA ASP A 83 5.57 17.86 -1.28
C ASP A 83 4.74 18.54 -2.35
N LYS A 84 5.16 18.44 -3.62
CA LYS A 84 4.37 18.91 -4.77
C LYS A 84 3.06 18.15 -4.92
N VAL A 85 3.06 16.83 -4.71
CA VAL A 85 1.83 16.02 -4.74
C VAL A 85 0.94 16.36 -3.54
N ARG A 86 1.50 16.42 -2.33
CA ARG A 86 0.78 16.79 -1.10
C ARG A 86 0.13 18.18 -1.22
N GLY A 87 0.91 19.18 -1.62
CA GLY A 87 0.41 20.55 -1.81
C GLY A 87 -0.70 20.65 -2.86
N LYS A 88 -0.65 19.84 -3.94
CA LYS A 88 -1.76 19.77 -4.91
C LYS A 88 -3.03 19.18 -4.28
N ALA A 89 -2.89 18.10 -3.52
CA ALA A 89 -4.01 17.45 -2.83
C ALA A 89 -4.65 18.41 -1.80
N ASP A 90 -3.83 19.07 -0.97
CA ASP A 90 -4.30 20.01 0.06
C ASP A 90 -5.02 21.21 -0.55
N ARG A 91 -4.47 21.79 -1.64
CA ARG A 91 -5.13 22.89 -2.36
C ARG A 91 -6.47 22.47 -2.94
N LEU A 92 -6.55 21.28 -3.53
CA LEU A 92 -7.80 20.73 -4.07
C LEU A 92 -8.82 20.52 -2.95
N LYS A 93 -8.40 19.89 -1.85
CA LYS A 93 -9.24 19.65 -0.66
C LYS A 93 -9.79 20.97 -0.10
N GLY A 94 -8.95 21.98 0.09
CA GLY A 94 -9.37 23.30 0.56
C GLY A 94 -10.34 24.00 -0.39
N ARG A 95 -10.14 23.91 -1.73
CA ARG A 95 -11.09 24.44 -2.72
C ARG A 95 -12.45 23.75 -2.65
N LEU A 96 -12.46 22.42 -2.55
CA LEU A 96 -13.70 21.64 -2.46
C LEU A 96 -14.45 21.90 -1.14
N GLN A 97 -13.71 21.98 -0.03
CA GLN A 97 -14.29 22.30 1.28
C GLN A 97 -14.94 23.69 1.28
N ARG A 98 -14.24 24.71 0.73
CA ARG A 98 -14.79 26.06 0.59
C ARG A 98 -16.02 26.12 -0.31
N ALA A 99 -16.04 25.35 -1.41
CA ALA A 99 -17.17 25.35 -2.34
C ALA A 99 -18.46 24.79 -1.69
N GLY A 100 -18.35 23.80 -0.81
CA GLY A 100 -19.47 23.30 0.01
C GLY A 100 -20.63 22.63 -0.75
N THR A 101 -20.61 22.61 -2.08
CA THR A 101 -21.68 22.06 -2.92
C THR A 101 -21.81 20.54 -2.78
N ARG A 102 -22.98 20.00 -3.16
CA ARG A 102 -23.21 18.55 -3.19
C ARG A 102 -22.18 17.81 -4.05
N SER A 103 -21.77 18.39 -5.19
CA SER A 103 -20.73 17.81 -6.05
C SER A 103 -19.35 17.87 -5.39
N ALA A 104 -19.01 18.95 -4.69
CA ALA A 104 -17.75 19.08 -3.97
C ALA A 104 -17.63 18.08 -2.81
N ARG A 105 -18.71 17.90 -2.02
CA ARG A 105 -18.77 16.88 -0.95
C ARG A 105 -18.60 15.47 -1.49
N ARG A 106 -19.25 15.14 -2.61
CA ARG A 106 -19.08 13.85 -3.29
C ARG A 106 -17.64 13.64 -3.79
N HIS A 107 -17.00 14.70 -4.29
CA HIS A 107 -15.59 14.62 -4.70
C HIS A 107 -14.69 14.34 -3.48
N LEU A 108 -14.84 15.08 -2.38
CA LEU A 108 -14.09 14.84 -1.14
C LEU A 108 -14.24 13.40 -0.63
N GLN A 109 -15.45 12.84 -0.65
CA GLN A 109 -15.69 11.44 -0.29
C GLN A 109 -14.94 10.45 -1.19
N ARG A 110 -14.82 10.74 -2.49
CA ARG A 110 -14.06 9.89 -3.42
C ARG A 110 -12.55 10.03 -3.20
N ALA A 111 -12.07 11.24 -2.91
CA ALA A 111 -10.66 11.50 -2.63
C ALA A 111 -10.22 10.80 -1.32
N ALA A 112 -11.03 10.88 -0.26
CA ALA A 112 -10.75 10.21 1.02
C ALA A 112 -10.61 8.68 0.92
N ARG A 113 -11.21 8.05 -0.11
CA ARG A 113 -11.07 6.61 -0.36
C ARG A 113 -9.73 6.22 -1.02
N ARG A 114 -8.97 7.19 -1.52
CA ARG A 114 -7.66 6.99 -2.18
C ARG A 114 -6.47 7.31 -1.28
N GLU A 115 -6.68 8.05 -0.20
CA GLU A 115 -5.64 8.52 0.73
C GLU A 115 -5.53 7.63 1.98
N ALA A 116 -5.97 6.38 1.90
CA ALA A 116 -5.96 5.39 2.99
C ALA A 116 -5.09 4.18 2.64
#